data_AF-T0YZX7-F1
#
_entry.id   AF-T0YZX7-F1
#
_cell.length_a   1.000
_cell.length_b   1.000
_cell.length_c   1.000
_cell.angle_alpha   90.00
_cell.angle_beta   90.00
_cell.angle_gamma   90.00
#
_symmetry.space_group_name_H-M   'P 1'
#
loop_
_entity.id
_entity.type
_entity.pdbx_description
1 polymer ?
#
loop_
_entity_poly.entity_id
_entity_poly.type
_entity_poly.pdbx_seq_one_letter_code
_entity_poly.pdbx_strand_id
1 'polypeptide(L)'
;MLGLALSAQAGPIPRNNPALKSYLRKTFARRDHGFRNRYVARVWLTVMSARLKPFVSNRARRTRLLITIHEVAWQAHVSPELVLAIINVESRFHRYAVSPVGAQGLMQIMPFWLQEIGRPH
;
A
#
# COMPACT_ATOMS: atom_id res chain seq x y z
N MET A 1 -38.13 14.27 -29.83
CA MET A 1 -38.00 13.28 -28.74
C MET A 1 -38.09 11.90 -29.35
N LEU A 2 -36.97 11.18 -29.49
CA LEU A 2 -36.87 9.73 -29.20
C LEU A 2 -35.42 9.30 -29.46
N GLY A 3 -34.74 8.89 -28.39
CA GLY A 3 -33.33 8.46 -28.39
C GLY A 3 -33.18 6.99 -28.74
N LEU A 4 -32.09 6.66 -29.45
CA LEU A 4 -31.63 5.28 -29.62
C LEU A 4 -30.79 4.87 -28.43
N ALA A 5 -31.29 3.90 -27.66
CA ALA A 5 -30.54 3.21 -26.62
C ALA A 5 -29.47 2.30 -27.26
N LEU A 6 -28.20 2.55 -26.97
CA LEU A 6 -27.11 1.60 -27.27
C LEU A 6 -27.26 0.40 -26.32
N SER A 7 -27.72 -0.74 -26.84
CA SER A 7 -27.76 -1.99 -26.09
C SER A 7 -26.34 -2.54 -25.95
N ALA A 8 -25.80 -2.55 -24.73
CA ALA A 8 -24.57 -3.27 -24.42
C ALA A 8 -24.87 -4.77 -24.34
N GLN A 9 -24.65 -5.50 -25.44
CA GLN A 9 -24.78 -6.95 -25.45
C GLN A 9 -23.59 -7.58 -24.69
N ALA A 10 -23.79 -7.96 -23.43
CA ALA A 10 -22.84 -8.77 -22.67
C ALA A 10 -22.91 -10.24 -23.14
N GLY A 11 -22.24 -10.54 -24.24
CA GLY A 11 -22.02 -11.93 -24.69
C GLY A 11 -21.07 -12.68 -23.74
N PRO A 12 -21.08 -14.04 -23.75
CA PRO A 12 -20.24 -14.84 -22.88
C PRO A 12 -18.75 -14.52 -23.10
N ILE A 13 -18.05 -14.17 -22.02
CA ILE A 13 -16.61 -13.86 -22.06
C ILE A 13 -15.89 -15.07 -22.67
N PRO A 14 -15.22 -14.92 -23.83
CA PRO A 14 -14.51 -16.04 -24.45
C PRO A 14 -13.47 -16.58 -23.47
N ARG A 15 -13.62 -17.85 -23.08
CA ARG A 15 -12.83 -18.53 -22.01
C ARG A 15 -11.31 -18.47 -22.23
N ASN A 16 -10.84 -18.11 -23.43
CA ASN A 16 -9.44 -18.00 -23.76
C ASN A 16 -9.16 -16.77 -24.62
N ASN A 17 -9.45 -15.56 -24.11
CA ASN A 17 -9.09 -14.31 -24.76
C ASN A 17 -7.63 -13.93 -24.41
N PRO A 18 -6.66 -14.00 -25.34
CA PRO A 18 -5.25 -13.68 -25.07
C PRO A 18 -5.04 -12.21 -24.70
N ALA A 19 -5.89 -11.29 -25.19
CA ALA A 19 -5.86 -9.88 -24.80
C ALA A 19 -6.31 -9.71 -23.34
N LEU A 20 -7.38 -10.40 -22.91
CA LEU A 20 -7.80 -10.40 -21.50
C LEU A 20 -6.72 -11.02 -20.60
N LYS A 21 -6.16 -12.17 -20.98
CA LYS A 21 -5.10 -12.83 -20.21
C LYS A 21 -3.85 -11.96 -20.09
N SER A 22 -3.46 -11.25 -21.14
CA SER A 22 -2.33 -10.32 -21.11
C SER A 22 -2.64 -9.05 -20.30
N TYR A 23 -3.86 -8.51 -20.40
CA TYR A 23 -4.32 -7.39 -19.58
C TYR A 23 -4.35 -7.77 -18.10
N LEU A 24 -4.90 -8.93 -17.75
CA LEU A 24 -4.90 -9.47 -16.39
C LEU A 24 -3.47 -9.69 -15.88
N ARG A 25 -2.58 -10.31 -16.66
CA ARG A 25 -1.17 -10.45 -16.27
C ARG A 25 -0.49 -9.10 -16.04
N LYS A 26 -0.71 -8.11 -16.91
CA LYS A 26 -0.17 -6.74 -16.76
C LYS A 26 -0.74 -6.05 -15.52
N THR A 27 -2.04 -6.17 -15.25
CA THR A 27 -2.68 -5.57 -14.07
C THR A 27 -2.29 -6.27 -12.77
N PHE A 28 -2.10 -7.59 -12.78
CA PHE A 28 -1.59 -8.32 -11.62
C PHE A 28 -0.09 -8.09 -11.40
N ALA A 29 0.72 -7.96 -12.46
CA ALA A 29 2.14 -7.61 -12.36
C ALA A 29 2.37 -6.20 -11.80
N ARG A 30 1.43 -5.26 -12.01
CA ARG A 30 1.47 -3.94 -11.37
C ARG A 30 1.28 -3.98 -9.85
N ARG A 31 0.87 -5.11 -9.26
CA ARG A 31 0.67 -5.26 -7.81
C ARG A 31 1.85 -5.90 -7.09
N ASP A 32 3.03 -5.91 -7.71
CA ASP A 32 4.25 -6.25 -7.01
C ASP A 32 4.57 -5.04 -6.11
N HIS A 33 4.02 -5.00 -4.88
CA HIS A 33 4.08 -3.91 -3.88
C HIS A 33 5.52 -3.49 -3.48
N GLY A 34 6.34 -3.12 -4.45
CA GLY A 34 7.79 -2.99 -4.38
C GLY A 34 8.58 -4.30 -4.34
N PHE A 35 7.93 -5.47 -4.25
CA PHE A 35 8.65 -6.74 -4.11
C PHE A 35 9.18 -7.26 -5.45
N ARG A 36 10.42 -7.78 -5.44
CA ARG A 36 11.04 -8.40 -6.63
C ARG A 36 10.29 -9.62 -7.16
N ASN A 37 9.70 -10.42 -6.26
CA ASN A 37 8.87 -11.57 -6.61
C ASN A 37 8.02 -12.02 -5.40
N ARG A 38 7.07 -12.92 -5.67
CA ARG A 38 6.14 -13.49 -4.67
C ARG A 38 6.80 -14.24 -3.51
N TYR A 39 7.96 -14.86 -3.72
CA TYR A 39 8.64 -15.64 -2.69
C TYR A 39 9.34 -14.72 -1.69
N VAL A 40 10.04 -13.69 -2.19
CA VAL A 40 10.64 -12.63 -1.37
C VAL A 40 9.55 -11.93 -0.55
N ALA A 41 8.42 -11.58 -1.18
CA ALA A 41 7.28 -10.98 -0.48
C ALA A 41 6.80 -11.87 0.68
N ARG A 42 6.63 -13.17 0.44
CA ARG A 42 6.15 -14.11 1.46
C ARG A 42 7.11 -14.23 2.64
N VAL A 43 8.40 -14.39 2.38
CA VAL A 43 9.42 -14.51 3.44
C VAL A 43 9.46 -13.23 4.25
N TRP A 44 9.59 -12.08 3.60
CA TRP A 44 9.67 -10.79 4.26
C TRP A 44 8.42 -10.49 5.09
N LEU A 45 7.22 -10.67 4.52
CA LEU A 45 5.95 -10.46 5.25
C LEU A 45 5.81 -11.39 6.45
N THR A 46 6.29 -12.63 6.36
CA THR A 46 6.25 -13.59 7.47
C THR A 46 7.15 -13.14 8.62
N VAL A 47 8.41 -12.82 8.31
CA VAL A 47 9.40 -12.38 9.31
C VAL A 47 8.98 -11.05 9.95
N MET A 48 8.60 -10.06 9.15
CA MET A 48 8.23 -8.75 9.68
C MET A 48 6.89 -8.78 10.43
N SER A 49 5.93 -9.60 10.01
CA SER A 49 4.68 -9.75 10.76
C SER A 49 4.90 -10.35 12.15
N ALA A 50 5.89 -11.24 12.32
CA ALA A 50 6.26 -11.77 13.61
C ALA A 50 6.89 -10.67 14.50
N ARG A 51 7.84 -9.89 13.95
CA ARG A 51 8.49 -8.77 14.67
C ARG A 51 7.51 -7.67 15.08
N LEU A 52 6.47 -7.44 14.29
CA LEU A 52 5.47 -6.40 14.53
C LEU A 52 4.33 -6.84 15.46
N LYS A 53 4.27 -8.13 15.83
CA LYS A 53 3.25 -8.69 16.73
C LYS A 53 3.13 -7.95 18.07
N PRO A 54 4.21 -7.50 18.75
CA PRO A 54 4.10 -6.78 20.02
C PRO A 54 3.42 -5.41 19.92
N PHE A 55 3.47 -4.76 18.76
CA PHE A 55 2.92 -3.41 18.55
C PHE A 55 1.54 -3.42 17.91
N VAL A 56 1.26 -4.42 17.06
CA VAL A 56 0.01 -4.51 16.30
C VAL A 56 -0.53 -5.93 16.39
N SER A 57 -1.48 -6.17 17.31
CA SER A 57 -1.99 -7.51 17.62
C SER A 57 -2.75 -8.17 16.46
N ASN A 58 -3.53 -7.39 15.70
CA ASN A 58 -4.32 -7.91 14.58
C ASN A 58 -3.45 -8.26 13.37
N ARG A 59 -3.43 -9.54 12.97
CA ARG A 59 -2.59 -10.03 11.87
C ARG A 59 -2.93 -9.39 10.53
N ALA A 60 -4.21 -9.22 10.20
CA ALA A 60 -4.62 -8.61 8.93
C ALA A 60 -4.17 -7.14 8.86
N ARG A 61 -4.22 -6.42 9.99
CA ARG A 61 -3.70 -5.05 10.11
C ARG A 61 -2.18 -5.00 9.93
N ARG A 62 -1.42 -5.94 10.53
CA ARG A 62 0.04 -6.05 10.29
C ARG A 62 0.36 -6.24 8.82
N THR A 63 -0.30 -7.21 8.17
CA THR A 63 -0.04 -7.50 6.75
C THR A 63 -0.33 -6.30 5.88
N ARG A 64 -1.47 -5.63 6.06
CA ARG A 64 -1.80 -4.41 5.30
C ARG A 64 -0.76 -3.31 5.51
N LEU A 65 -0.39 -3.05 6.77
CA LEU A 65 0.61 -2.04 7.10
C LEU A 65 1.96 -2.35 6.45
N LEU A 66 2.43 -3.59 6.54
CA LEU A 66 3.70 -4.02 5.96
C LEU A 66 3.72 -3.92 4.44
N ILE A 67 2.61 -4.26 3.77
CA ILE A 67 2.46 -4.08 2.32
C ILE A 67 2.54 -2.60 1.96
N THR A 68 1.80 -1.73 2.65
CA THR A 68 1.84 -0.28 2.40
C THR A 68 3.22 0.31 2.63
N ILE A 69 3.89 -0.06 3.72
CA ILE A 69 5.24 0.43 4.02
C ILE A 69 6.22 0.03 2.91
N HIS A 70 6.18 -1.24 2.48
CA HIS A 70 7.08 -1.72 1.45
C HIS A 70 6.83 -1.01 0.10
N GLU A 71 5.56 -0.80 -0.26
CA GLU A 71 5.17 -0.10 -1.48
C GLU A 71 5.64 1.36 -1.49
N VAL A 72 5.40 2.10 -0.40
CA VAL A 72 5.82 3.50 -0.27
C VAL A 72 7.34 3.63 -0.21
N ALA A 73 8.02 2.74 0.54
CA ALA A 73 9.48 2.74 0.62
C ALA A 73 10.13 2.50 -0.76
N TRP A 74 9.55 1.57 -1.53
CA TRP A 74 9.98 1.30 -2.90
C TRP A 74 9.82 2.52 -3.81
N GLN A 75 8.66 3.19 -3.77
CA GLN A 75 8.39 4.40 -4.54
C GLN A 75 9.32 5.56 -4.17
N ALA A 76 9.67 5.67 -2.89
CA ALA A 76 10.58 6.69 -2.37
C ALA A 76 12.06 6.30 -2.48
N HIS A 77 12.40 5.15 -3.08
CA HIS A 77 13.77 4.64 -3.19
C HIS A 77 14.52 4.52 -1.84
N VAL A 78 13.80 4.18 -0.77
CA VAL A 78 14.36 3.95 0.57
C VAL A 78 14.11 2.52 1.05
N SER A 79 14.87 2.06 2.05
CA SER A 79 14.66 0.73 2.64
C SER A 79 13.34 0.68 3.45
N PRO A 80 12.53 -0.38 3.29
CA PRO A 80 11.35 -0.63 4.13
C PRO A 80 11.70 -0.73 5.63
N GLU A 81 12.87 -1.26 5.97
CA GLU A 81 13.35 -1.37 7.35
C GLU A 81 13.62 0.01 7.96
N LEU A 82 14.11 0.98 7.19
CA LEU A 82 14.27 2.36 7.64
C LEU A 82 12.90 2.99 7.96
N VAL A 83 11.91 2.81 7.09
CA VAL A 83 10.55 3.32 7.32
C VAL A 83 9.94 2.68 8.57
N LEU A 84 10.13 1.37 8.76
CA LEU A 84 9.71 0.67 9.98
C LEU A 84 10.39 1.23 11.24
N ALA A 85 11.69 1.50 11.17
CA ALA A 85 12.46 2.06 12.29
C ALA A 85 11.94 3.45 12.67
N ILE A 86 11.69 4.32 11.69
CA ILE A 86 11.11 5.65 11.93
C ILE A 86 9.73 5.52 12.59
N ILE A 87 8.81 4.71 12.02
CA ILE A 87 7.47 4.54 12.59
C ILE A 87 7.53 4.03 14.05
N ASN A 88 8.48 3.15 14.36
CA ASN A 88 8.67 2.64 15.71
C ASN A 88 9.06 3.77 16.68
N VAL A 89 10.05 4.58 16.32
CA VAL A 89 10.53 5.70 17.14
C VAL A 89 9.44 6.77 17.29
N GLU A 90 8.75 7.12 16.21
CA GLU A 90 7.78 8.22 16.19
C GLU A 90 6.47 7.90 16.92
N SER A 91 5.95 6.68 16.77
CA SER A 91 4.60 6.36 17.27
C SER A 91 4.46 4.99 17.90
N ARG A 92 5.51 4.16 17.90
CA ARG A 92 5.43 2.73 18.27
C ARG A 92 4.31 2.01 17.52
N PHE A 93 4.11 2.35 16.24
CA PHE A 93 3.05 1.85 15.35
C PHE A 93 1.61 2.23 15.76
N HIS A 94 1.45 3.28 16.56
CA HIS A 94 0.13 3.79 16.94
C HIS A 94 -0.44 4.71 15.86
N ARG A 95 -1.36 4.17 15.03
CA ARG A 95 -1.98 4.88 13.89
C ARG A 95 -2.63 6.21 14.24
N TYR A 96 -3.14 6.36 15.45
CA TYR A 96 -3.90 7.53 15.90
C TYR A 96 -3.09 8.40 16.86
N ALA A 97 -1.76 8.31 16.82
CA ALA A 97 -0.90 9.06 17.74
C ALA A 97 -1.02 10.55 17.45
N VAL A 98 -1.19 11.35 18.50
CA VAL A 98 -1.21 12.81 18.43
C VAL A 98 -0.27 13.31 19.53
N SER A 99 0.77 14.06 19.13
CA SER A 99 1.69 14.68 20.09
C SER A 99 1.12 15.99 20.65
N PRO A 100 1.65 16.50 21.78
CA PRO A 100 1.22 17.78 22.37
C PRO A 100 1.37 18.97 21.42
N VAL A 101 2.33 18.91 20.49
CA VAL A 101 2.60 19.95 19.49
C VAL A 101 1.87 19.70 18.16
N GLY A 102 0.95 18.73 18.13
CA GLY A 102 0.02 18.51 17.02
C GLY A 102 0.54 17.61 15.90
N ALA A 103 1.68 16.95 16.03
CA ALA A 103 2.15 15.94 15.07
C ALA A 103 1.25 14.69 15.12
N GLN A 104 0.98 14.07 13.96
CA GLN A 104 -0.08 13.05 13.83
C GLN A 104 0.37 11.75 13.15
N GLY A 105 -0.19 10.64 13.62
CA GLY A 105 -0.16 9.34 12.97
C GLY A 105 1.14 8.56 13.15
N LEU A 106 1.36 7.60 12.25
CA LEU A 106 2.44 6.60 12.35
C LEU A 106 3.84 7.21 12.31
N MET A 107 4.02 8.26 11.51
CA MET A 107 5.30 8.95 11.30
C MET A 107 5.31 10.34 11.93
N GLN A 108 4.33 10.67 12.78
CA GLN A 108 4.19 11.98 13.42
C GLN A 108 4.34 13.14 12.43
N ILE A 109 3.56 13.11 11.35
CA ILE A 109 3.61 14.18 10.35
C ILE A 109 3.02 15.44 10.97
N MET A 110 3.78 16.53 10.93
CA MET A 110 3.31 17.82 11.41
C MET A 110 2.36 18.49 10.41
N PRO A 111 1.26 19.11 10.86
CA PRO A 111 0.26 19.71 9.97
C PRO A 111 0.79 20.76 9.00
N PHE A 112 1.84 21.51 9.36
CA PHE A 112 2.39 22.55 8.48
C PHE A 112 2.96 21.99 7.17
N TRP A 113 3.45 20.73 7.15
CA TRP A 113 3.95 20.09 5.93
C TRP A 113 2.89 19.97 4.84
N LEU A 114 1.61 19.96 5.21
CA LEU A 114 0.50 19.95 4.23
C LEU A 114 0.47 21.25 3.41
N GLN A 115 0.93 22.36 3.99
CA GLN A 115 1.00 23.66 3.31
C GLN A 115 2.26 23.79 2.46
N GLU A 116 3.36 23.18 2.92
CA GLU A 116 4.67 23.26 2.28
C GLU A 116 4.81 22.29 1.08
N ILE A 117 4.44 21.03 1.27
CA ILE A 117 4.61 19.96 0.26
C ILE A 117 3.34 19.82 -0.61
N GLY A 118 2.20 20.36 -0.16
CA GLY A 118 0.92 20.27 -0.86
C GLY A 118 0.80 21.15 -2.11
N ARG A 119 1.84 21.92 -2.47
CA ARG A 119 1.89 22.69 -3.71
C ARG A 119 2.60 21.87 -4.79
N PRO A 120 1.93 21.52 -5.90
CA PRO A 120 2.66 21.07 -7.09
C PRO A 120 3.53 22.23 -7.58
N HIS A 121 4.83 21.99 -7.74
CA HIS A 121 5.70 22.83 -8.56
C HIS A 121 5.47 22.52 -10.06
#